data_AF-A0A933N9I8-F1
#
_entry.id   AF-A0A933N9I8-F1
#
_cell.length_a   1.000
_cell.length_b   1.000
_cell.length_c   1.000
_cell.angle_alpha   90.00
_cell.angle_beta   90.00
_cell.angle_gamma   90.00
#
_symmetry.space_group_name_H-M   'P 1'
#
loop_
_entity.id
_entity.type
_entity.pdbx_description
1 polymer ?
#
loop_
_entity_poly.entity_id
_entity_poly.type
_entity_poly.pdbx_seq_one_letter_code
_entity_poly.pdbx_strand_id
1 'polypeptide(L)'
;MRSIALVTLLMFGSEASAQTDRERAKALLDEGNRLLRGGDAPAAIEKYEAAYAAFASPKILFNLAKAQQKVGRELDAARTLDRLLLTAPGDDKSRGEAAKELASLEEKLGRLKVAGPAGFTVILDGDTWGTLPVEPIRVQPGAHVVRFEGADALPLEKSVQAGAGRMASVEVELTDFAHEPVAAIDRTEEPSSEEGASPTPPIEAAPAKPPYLPPTVVEETSVISNPWFWGTIAFVAAAGASLAIGLASQDAAPDDELGSTRFSDWEK
;
A
#
# COMPACT_ATOMS: atom_id res chain seq x y z
N MET A 1 -10.53 -28.88 -58.32
CA MET A 1 -11.38 -28.36 -57.22
C MET A 1 -10.47 -28.02 -56.05
N ARG A 2 -10.75 -26.88 -55.41
CA ARG A 2 -9.80 -26.06 -54.65
C ARG A 2 -9.46 -26.61 -53.27
N SER A 3 -8.21 -26.38 -52.89
CA SER A 3 -7.55 -26.59 -51.61
C SER A 3 -8.31 -26.01 -50.41
N ILE A 4 -8.38 -26.76 -49.30
CA ILE A 4 -8.55 -26.21 -47.95
C ILE A 4 -7.51 -26.89 -47.08
N ALA A 5 -6.41 -26.16 -46.84
CA ALA A 5 -5.40 -26.52 -45.87
C ALA A 5 -5.45 -25.50 -44.73
N LEU A 6 -5.57 -26.05 -43.51
CA LEU A 6 -4.80 -25.67 -42.33
C LEU A 6 -4.94 -24.22 -41.81
N VAL A 7 -5.77 -24.06 -40.77
CA VAL A 7 -5.55 -23.03 -39.74
C VAL A 7 -5.88 -23.65 -38.37
N THR A 8 -4.87 -24.30 -37.77
CA THR A 8 -4.90 -24.72 -36.36
C THR A 8 -3.48 -24.56 -35.80
N LEU A 9 -3.06 -23.32 -35.52
CA LEU A 9 -1.83 -23.09 -34.76
C LEU A 9 -1.84 -21.70 -34.13
N LEU A 10 -2.38 -21.57 -32.91
CA LEU A 10 -2.13 -20.38 -32.07
C LEU A 10 -2.42 -20.55 -30.55
N MET A 11 -2.59 -21.77 -30.03
CA MET A 11 -2.88 -21.98 -28.59
C MET A 11 -1.71 -22.54 -27.75
N PHE A 12 -0.54 -22.83 -28.35
CA PHE A 12 0.57 -23.47 -27.63
C PHE A 12 1.51 -22.52 -26.87
N GLY A 13 1.33 -21.20 -26.98
CA GLY A 13 2.27 -20.22 -26.39
C GLY A 13 2.06 -19.96 -24.90
N SER A 14 0.83 -20.03 -24.38
CA SER A 14 0.49 -19.65 -23.01
C SER A 14 0.89 -20.69 -21.96
N GLU A 15 0.78 -21.98 -22.30
CA GLU A 15 1.10 -23.08 -21.38
C GLU A 15 2.62 -23.18 -21.11
N ALA A 16 3.44 -22.98 -22.14
CA ALA A 16 4.89 -23.00 -22.02
C ALA A 16 5.41 -21.87 -21.11
N SER A 17 4.85 -20.65 -21.24
CA SER A 17 5.19 -19.51 -20.36
C SER A 17 4.77 -19.77 -18.92
N ALA A 18 3.54 -20.26 -18.69
CA ALA A 18 3.04 -20.54 -17.35
C ALA A 18 3.85 -21.64 -16.65
N GLN A 19 4.30 -22.65 -17.39
CA GLN A 19 5.19 -23.69 -16.87
C GLN A 19 6.55 -23.10 -16.45
N THR A 20 7.15 -22.24 -17.29
CA THR A 20 8.41 -21.58 -16.94
C THR A 20 8.28 -20.62 -15.75
N ASP A 21 7.15 -19.93 -15.63
CA ASP A 21 6.86 -19.02 -14.50
C ASP A 21 6.68 -19.80 -13.20
N ARG A 22 6.00 -20.96 -13.27
CA ARG A 22 5.84 -21.87 -12.14
C ARG A 22 7.18 -22.44 -11.66
N GLU A 23 8.05 -22.87 -12.58
CA GLU A 23 9.39 -23.37 -12.26
C GLU A 23 10.26 -22.27 -11.63
N ARG A 24 10.22 -21.06 -12.19
CA ARG A 24 10.90 -19.89 -11.62
C ARG A 24 10.39 -19.57 -10.21
N ALA A 25 9.08 -19.56 -10.01
CA ALA A 25 8.48 -19.31 -8.70
C ALA A 25 8.88 -20.37 -7.67
N LYS A 26 8.95 -21.65 -8.06
CA LYS A 26 9.44 -22.73 -7.20
C LYS A 26 10.89 -22.50 -6.79
N ALA A 27 11.78 -22.18 -7.73
CA ALA A 27 13.18 -21.89 -7.41
C ALA A 27 13.33 -20.70 -6.44
N LEU A 28 12.55 -19.63 -6.63
CA LEU A 28 12.53 -18.48 -5.74
C LEU A 28 11.97 -18.82 -4.35
N LEU A 29 10.90 -19.62 -4.29
CA LEU A 29 10.33 -20.11 -3.03
C LEU A 29 11.35 -20.96 -2.25
N ASP A 30 12.04 -21.88 -2.92
CA ASP A 30 13.03 -22.76 -2.30
C ASP A 30 14.23 -21.96 -1.76
N GLU A 31 14.67 -20.95 -2.52
CA GLU A 31 15.71 -20.01 -2.07
C GLU A 31 15.24 -19.17 -0.88
N GLY A 32 14.02 -18.64 -0.90
CA GLY A 32 13.41 -17.93 0.23
C GLY A 32 13.37 -18.81 1.49
N ASN A 33 12.97 -20.07 1.34
CA ASN A 33 12.95 -21.04 2.45
C ASN A 33 14.35 -21.28 3.02
N ARG A 34 15.37 -21.35 2.16
CA ARG A 34 16.77 -21.49 2.59
C ARG A 34 17.26 -20.27 3.37
N LEU A 35 16.97 -19.06 2.88
CA LEU A 35 17.31 -17.80 3.56
C LEU A 35 16.60 -17.70 4.92
N LEU A 36 15.32 -18.04 4.96
CA LEU A 36 14.51 -17.99 6.18
C LEU A 36 14.99 -18.98 7.25
N ARG A 37 15.43 -20.19 6.85
CA ARG A 37 16.09 -21.16 7.74
C ARG A 37 17.47 -20.67 8.19
N GLY A 38 18.19 -19.96 7.32
CA GLY A 38 19.46 -19.30 7.64
C GLY A 38 19.33 -18.09 8.56
N GLY A 39 18.11 -17.66 8.90
CA GLY A 39 17.85 -16.50 9.75
C GLY A 39 17.75 -15.17 9.01
N ASP A 40 17.96 -15.15 7.69
CA ASP A 40 17.83 -13.96 6.86
C ASP A 40 16.38 -13.80 6.36
N ALA A 41 15.51 -13.43 7.28
CA ALA A 41 14.10 -13.20 6.98
C ALA A 41 13.87 -12.02 6.01
N PRO A 42 14.60 -10.88 6.08
CA PRO A 42 14.48 -9.83 5.07
C PRO A 42 14.76 -10.30 3.65
N ALA A 43 15.86 -11.02 3.41
CA ALA A 43 16.15 -11.54 2.07
C ALA A 43 15.13 -12.61 1.63
N ALA A 44 14.61 -13.41 2.56
CA ALA A 44 13.55 -14.37 2.25
C ALA A 44 12.26 -13.69 1.77
N ILE A 45 11.87 -12.55 2.38
CA ILE A 45 10.70 -11.75 1.96
C ILE A 45 10.85 -11.34 0.49
N GLU A 46 12.00 -10.81 0.08
CA GLU A 46 12.25 -10.42 -1.31
C GLU A 46 12.08 -11.60 -2.28
N LYS A 47 12.56 -12.80 -1.90
CA LYS A 47 12.39 -14.01 -2.71
C LYS A 47 10.93 -14.45 -2.81
N TYR A 48 10.17 -14.39 -1.73
CA TYR A 48 8.75 -14.76 -1.75
C TYR A 48 7.90 -13.77 -2.55
N GLU A 49 8.20 -12.46 -2.47
CA GLU A 49 7.55 -11.45 -3.31
C GLU A 49 7.84 -11.70 -4.79
N ALA A 50 9.10 -11.97 -5.15
CA ALA A 50 9.47 -12.32 -6.51
C ALA A 50 8.83 -13.64 -6.98
N ALA A 51 8.73 -14.64 -6.08
CA ALA A 51 8.08 -15.91 -6.38
C ALA A 51 6.58 -15.70 -6.65
N TYR A 52 5.90 -14.90 -5.84
CA TYR A 52 4.47 -14.61 -5.99
C TYR A 52 4.20 -13.81 -7.27
N ALA A 53 5.08 -12.86 -7.61
CA ALA A 53 5.00 -12.11 -8.85
C ALA A 53 5.18 -12.99 -10.09
N ALA A 54 6.02 -14.03 -10.01
CA ALA A 54 6.17 -15.01 -11.09
C ALA A 54 4.95 -15.96 -11.17
N PHE A 55 4.49 -16.50 -10.03
CA PHE A 55 3.34 -17.38 -9.98
C PHE A 55 2.56 -17.20 -8.67
N ALA A 56 1.32 -16.72 -8.77
CA ALA A 56 0.46 -16.51 -7.61
C ALA A 56 0.03 -17.86 -6.99
N SER A 57 0.46 -18.13 -5.75
CA SER A 57 0.11 -19.33 -4.99
C SER A 57 -0.18 -19.01 -3.52
N PRO A 58 -1.21 -19.62 -2.90
CA PRO A 58 -1.48 -19.51 -1.47
C PRO A 58 -0.29 -19.90 -0.59
N LYS A 59 0.52 -20.90 -1.02
CA LYS A 59 1.73 -21.33 -0.30
C LYS A 59 2.77 -20.23 -0.19
N ILE A 60 2.98 -19.50 -1.27
CA ILE A 60 3.95 -18.42 -1.31
C ILE A 60 3.48 -17.27 -0.39
N LEU A 61 2.19 -16.92 -0.44
CA LEU A 61 1.62 -15.91 0.47
C LEU A 61 1.74 -16.31 1.94
N PHE A 62 1.49 -17.58 2.27
CA PHE A 62 1.64 -18.06 3.64
C PHE A 62 3.08 -17.92 4.13
N ASN A 63 4.06 -18.39 3.34
CA ASN A 63 5.48 -18.26 3.70
C ASN A 63 5.95 -16.80 3.79
N LEU A 64 5.47 -15.94 2.89
CA LEU A 64 5.70 -14.49 2.96
C LEU A 64 5.20 -13.89 4.27
N ALA A 65 3.97 -14.22 4.68
CA ALA A 65 3.41 -13.75 5.95
C ALA A 65 4.23 -14.23 7.16
N LYS A 66 4.65 -15.51 7.18
CA LYS A 66 5.51 -16.05 8.26
C LYS A 66 6.85 -15.32 8.32
N ALA A 67 7.46 -14.99 7.19
CA ALA A 67 8.72 -14.24 7.15
C ALA A 67 8.53 -12.78 7.63
N GLN A 68 7.44 -12.12 7.23
CA GLN A 68 7.09 -10.78 7.71
C GLN A 68 6.88 -10.76 9.24
N GLN A 69 6.20 -11.79 9.80
CA GLN A 69 6.06 -11.94 11.26
C GLN A 69 7.42 -12.07 11.96
N LYS A 70 8.37 -12.82 11.39
CA LYS A 70 9.71 -12.99 12.00
C LYS A 70 10.51 -11.69 12.13
N VAL A 71 10.20 -10.69 11.31
CA VAL A 71 10.87 -9.37 11.34
C VAL A 71 10.02 -8.27 11.97
N GLY A 72 8.90 -8.62 12.62
CA GLY A 72 8.03 -7.64 13.28
C GLY A 72 7.26 -6.73 12.32
N ARG A 73 6.95 -7.22 11.11
CA ARG A 73 6.10 -6.51 10.14
C ARG A 73 4.67 -7.07 10.20
N GLU A 74 4.00 -6.93 11.35
CA GLU A 74 2.69 -7.55 11.59
C GLU A 74 1.59 -7.03 10.67
N LEU A 75 1.59 -5.73 10.35
CA LEU A 75 0.61 -5.15 9.41
C LEU A 75 0.74 -5.74 8.01
N ASP A 76 1.96 -5.92 7.52
CA ASP A 76 2.20 -6.52 6.21
C ASP A 76 1.83 -8.01 6.20
N ALA A 77 2.13 -8.73 7.28
CA ALA A 77 1.71 -10.11 7.46
C ALA A 77 0.18 -10.25 7.43
N ALA A 78 -0.55 -9.39 8.15
CA ALA A 78 -2.01 -9.40 8.16
C ALA A 78 -2.59 -9.15 6.75
N ARG A 79 -2.09 -8.14 6.03
CA ARG A 79 -2.50 -7.85 4.64
C ARG A 79 -2.21 -9.03 3.69
N THR A 80 -1.07 -9.70 3.87
CA THR A 80 -0.68 -10.86 3.07
C THR A 80 -1.61 -12.06 3.33
N LEU A 81 -2.00 -12.28 4.60
CA LEU A 81 -2.95 -13.32 4.97
C LEU A 81 -4.38 -13.01 4.49
N ASP A 82 -4.82 -11.75 4.54
CA ASP A 82 -6.09 -11.35 3.92
C ASP A 82 -6.10 -11.66 2.43
N ARG A 83 -5.01 -11.36 1.71
CA ARG A 83 -4.87 -11.69 0.29
C ARG A 83 -4.96 -13.19 0.06
N LEU A 84 -4.32 -14.00 0.90
CA LEU A 84 -4.43 -15.46 0.83
C LEU A 84 -5.88 -15.90 1.00
N LEU A 85 -6.56 -15.42 2.04
CA LEU A 85 -7.96 -15.79 2.31
C LEU A 85 -8.94 -15.30 1.22
N LEU A 86 -8.59 -14.23 0.52
CA LEU A 86 -9.37 -13.73 -0.62
C LEU A 86 -9.13 -14.55 -1.90
N THR A 87 -7.90 -15.00 -2.14
CA THR A 87 -7.50 -15.58 -3.45
C THR A 87 -7.40 -17.10 -3.46
N ALA A 88 -7.24 -17.75 -2.31
CA ALA A 88 -7.14 -19.20 -2.21
C ALA A 88 -8.52 -19.88 -2.42
N PRO A 89 -8.58 -21.00 -3.19
CA PRO A 89 -9.80 -21.80 -3.35
C PRO A 89 -10.43 -22.20 -2.01
N GLY A 90 -11.75 -22.28 -1.92
CA GLY A 90 -12.46 -22.45 -0.64
C GLY A 90 -12.08 -23.69 0.17
N ASP A 91 -11.68 -24.77 -0.50
CA ASP A 91 -11.21 -26.04 0.06
C ASP A 91 -9.69 -26.12 0.27
N ASP A 92 -8.96 -25.03 -0.03
CA ASP A 92 -7.52 -24.95 0.17
C ASP A 92 -7.17 -25.03 1.66
N LYS A 93 -6.27 -25.95 2.00
CA LYS A 93 -5.86 -26.23 3.38
C LYS A 93 -5.17 -25.04 4.04
N SER A 94 -4.51 -24.16 3.27
CA SER A 94 -3.84 -22.96 3.79
C SER A 94 -4.82 -21.99 4.46
N ARG A 95 -6.09 -21.95 4.03
CA ARG A 95 -7.08 -21.02 4.56
C ARG A 95 -7.30 -21.17 6.05
N GLY A 96 -7.34 -22.41 6.54
CA GLY A 96 -7.54 -22.69 7.96
C GLY A 96 -6.35 -22.24 8.81
N GLU A 97 -5.13 -22.42 8.32
CA GLU A 97 -3.90 -21.97 9.01
C GLU A 97 -3.75 -20.45 8.91
N ALA A 98 -4.00 -19.86 7.74
CA ALA A 98 -3.97 -18.42 7.52
C ALA A 98 -4.98 -17.67 8.39
N ALA A 99 -6.21 -18.18 8.52
CA ALA A 99 -7.22 -17.57 9.38
C ALA A 99 -6.82 -17.58 10.87
N LYS A 100 -6.15 -18.65 11.33
CA LYS A 100 -5.63 -18.72 12.71
C LYS A 100 -4.50 -17.73 12.94
N GLU A 101 -3.53 -17.67 12.03
CA GLU A 101 -2.42 -16.73 12.11
C GLU A 101 -2.91 -15.29 12.06
N LEU A 102 -3.89 -14.99 11.19
CA LEU A 102 -4.50 -13.68 11.10
C LEU A 102 -5.19 -13.32 12.42
N ALA A 103 -5.97 -14.23 13.01
CA ALA A 103 -6.60 -14.01 14.31
C ALA A 103 -5.57 -13.70 15.42
N SER A 104 -4.43 -14.39 15.44
CA SER A 104 -3.34 -14.09 16.38
C SER A 104 -2.67 -12.74 16.11
N LEU A 105 -2.64 -12.27 14.87
CA LEU A 105 -2.18 -10.91 14.55
C LEU A 105 -3.20 -9.84 14.97
N GLU A 106 -4.49 -10.11 14.83
CA GLU A 106 -5.56 -9.20 15.28
C GLU A 106 -5.50 -8.91 16.79
N GLU A 107 -4.99 -9.83 17.60
CA GLU A 107 -4.77 -9.62 19.03
C GLU A 107 -3.59 -8.69 19.33
N LYS A 108 -2.63 -8.60 18.42
CA LYS A 108 -1.43 -7.77 18.55
C LYS A 108 -1.62 -6.39 17.93
N LEU A 109 -2.46 -6.30 16.90
CA LEU A 109 -2.74 -5.07 16.18
C LEU A 109 -3.89 -4.29 16.82
N GLY A 110 -3.88 -2.97 16.65
CA GLY A 110 -5.04 -2.14 16.92
C GLY A 110 -5.96 -2.05 15.71
N ARG A 111 -7.22 -1.71 15.94
CA ARG A 111 -8.16 -1.33 14.87
C ARG A 111 -8.69 0.06 15.12
N LEU A 112 -8.82 0.85 14.06
CA LEU A 112 -9.33 2.20 14.11
C LEU A 112 -10.60 2.30 13.25
N LYS A 113 -11.72 2.60 13.91
CA LYS A 113 -12.97 2.96 13.25
C LYS A 113 -12.99 4.46 13.04
N VAL A 114 -12.98 4.90 11.80
CA VAL A 114 -13.06 6.33 11.43
C VAL A 114 -14.45 6.61 10.90
N ALA A 115 -15.16 7.55 11.53
CA ALA A 115 -16.52 7.94 11.17
C ALA A 115 -16.62 9.46 11.00
N GLY A 116 -17.51 9.90 10.11
CA GLY A 116 -17.79 11.30 9.88
C GLY A 116 -18.61 11.51 8.61
N PRO A 117 -18.80 12.77 8.18
CA PRO A 117 -19.56 13.08 6.98
C PRO A 117 -18.94 12.44 5.73
N ALA A 118 -19.78 12.01 4.80
CA ALA A 118 -19.31 11.50 3.52
C ALA A 118 -18.59 12.61 2.72
N GLY A 119 -17.63 12.23 1.89
CA GLY A 119 -16.90 13.17 1.02
C GLY A 119 -15.56 13.66 1.57
N PHE A 120 -15.25 13.40 2.85
CA PHE A 120 -13.93 13.65 3.42
C PHE A 120 -12.96 12.50 3.15
N THR A 121 -11.78 12.82 2.64
CA THR A 121 -10.65 11.91 2.51
C THR A 121 -10.00 11.70 3.87
N VAL A 122 -9.81 10.44 4.25
CA VAL A 122 -9.14 10.01 5.48
C VAL A 122 -7.68 9.74 5.17
N ILE A 123 -6.80 10.42 5.90
CA ILE A 123 -5.36 10.24 5.84
C ILE A 123 -4.88 9.86 7.24
N LEU A 124 -4.24 8.72 7.37
CA LEU A 124 -3.80 8.17 8.65
C LEU A 124 -2.28 8.05 8.63
N ASP A 125 -1.61 8.75 9.55
CA ASP A 125 -0.15 8.80 9.65
C ASP A 125 0.56 9.16 8.32
N GLY A 126 -0.12 9.95 7.48
CA GLY A 126 0.36 10.37 6.15
C GLY A 126 -0.11 9.49 4.99
N ASP A 127 -0.64 8.29 5.25
CA ASP A 127 -1.15 7.38 4.21
C ASP A 127 -2.64 7.65 3.92
N THR A 128 -3.01 7.73 2.63
CA THR A 128 -4.41 7.95 2.22
C THR A 128 -5.20 6.63 2.23
N TRP A 129 -6.27 6.57 3.02
CA TRP A 129 -7.13 5.38 3.17
C TRP A 129 -8.45 5.45 2.37
N GLY A 130 -8.68 6.56 1.66
CA GLY A 130 -9.85 6.77 0.82
C GLY A 130 -10.82 7.78 1.42
N THR A 131 -12.05 7.79 0.92
CA THR A 131 -13.09 8.76 1.30
C THR A 131 -14.12 8.10 2.21
N LEU A 132 -14.57 8.79 3.26
CA LEU A 132 -15.60 8.30 4.17
C LEU A 132 -16.90 7.91 3.43
N PRO A 133 -17.58 6.83 3.87
CA PRO A 133 -17.19 5.91 4.94
C PRO A 133 -16.09 4.91 4.51
N VAL A 134 -15.18 4.57 5.44
CA VAL A 134 -14.11 3.57 5.24
C VAL A 134 -14.29 2.38 6.19
N GLU A 135 -13.82 1.21 5.77
CA GLU A 135 -13.74 0.03 6.64
C GLU A 135 -12.75 0.27 7.81
N PRO A 136 -12.90 -0.41 8.96
CA PRO A 136 -11.96 -0.29 10.06
C PRO A 136 -10.51 -0.58 9.64
N ILE A 137 -9.62 0.34 10.01
CA ILE A 137 -8.23 0.33 9.58
C ILE A 137 -7.38 -0.40 10.63
N ARG A 138 -6.54 -1.35 10.20
CA ARG A 138 -5.55 -1.98 11.09
C ARG A 138 -4.35 -1.05 11.28
N VAL A 139 -3.93 -0.91 12.53
CA VAL A 139 -2.80 -0.07 12.92
C VAL A 139 -1.90 -0.79 13.91
N GLN A 140 -0.64 -0.36 14.01
CA GLN A 140 0.20 -0.78 15.14
C GLN A 140 -0.39 -0.24 16.45
N PRO A 141 -0.16 -0.88 17.61
CA PRO A 141 -0.50 -0.27 18.89
C PRO A 141 0.30 1.02 19.10
N GLY A 142 -0.37 2.12 19.38
CA GLY A 142 0.31 3.41 19.44
C GLY A 142 -0.61 4.61 19.29
N ALA A 143 0.01 5.79 19.36
CA ALA A 143 -0.65 7.03 19.00
C ALA A 143 -0.63 7.16 17.47
N HIS A 144 -1.78 7.50 16.90
CA HIS A 144 -1.95 7.74 15.48
C HIS A 144 -2.56 9.12 15.25
N VAL A 145 -2.31 9.70 14.08
CA VAL A 145 -2.90 10.96 13.65
C VAL A 145 -3.80 10.70 12.45
N VAL A 146 -5.08 11.05 12.60
CA VAL A 146 -6.07 11.01 11.54
C VAL A 146 -6.30 12.43 11.04
N ARG A 147 -6.00 12.68 9.77
CA ARG A 147 -6.31 13.92 9.07
C ARG A 147 -7.49 13.70 8.13
N PHE A 148 -8.42 14.63 8.15
CA PHE A 148 -9.60 14.68 7.29
C PHE A 148 -9.46 15.87 6.35
N GLU A 149 -9.59 15.64 5.04
CA GLU A 149 -9.51 16.68 4.01
C GLU A 149 -10.67 16.59 3.03
N GLY A 150 -11.10 17.73 2.49
CA GLY A 150 -12.10 17.80 1.43
C GLY A 150 -13.29 18.70 1.77
N ALA A 151 -14.31 18.66 0.91
CA ALA A 151 -15.56 19.42 1.06
C ALA A 151 -15.39 20.93 1.28
N ASP A 152 -14.39 21.55 0.64
CA ASP A 152 -14.04 22.99 0.78
C ASP A 152 -13.78 23.46 2.22
N ALA A 153 -13.52 22.51 3.13
CA ALA A 153 -13.17 22.77 4.50
C ALA A 153 -11.65 22.75 4.70
N LEU A 154 -11.21 23.47 5.73
CA LEU A 154 -9.85 23.37 6.24
C LEU A 154 -9.60 21.94 6.78
N PRO A 155 -8.39 21.39 6.56
CA PRO A 155 -8.02 20.09 7.10
C PRO A 155 -8.21 20.01 8.62
N LEU A 156 -8.77 18.90 9.09
CA LEU A 156 -8.95 18.62 10.51
C LEU A 156 -8.07 17.44 10.92
N GLU A 157 -7.27 17.61 11.97
CA GLU A 157 -6.45 16.53 12.55
C GLU A 157 -6.98 16.10 13.92
N LYS A 158 -6.98 14.79 14.16
CA LYS A 158 -7.33 14.17 15.44
C LYS A 158 -6.26 13.14 15.80
N SER A 159 -5.76 13.21 17.03
CA SER A 159 -4.93 12.14 17.59
C SER A 159 -5.79 11.07 18.25
N VAL A 160 -5.43 9.80 18.05
CA VAL A 160 -6.10 8.64 18.65
C VAL A 160 -5.08 7.64 19.17
N GLN A 161 -5.36 7.06 20.34
CA GLN A 161 -4.56 5.97 20.89
C GLN A 161 -5.20 4.62 20.53
N ALA A 162 -4.52 3.84 19.68
CA ALA A 162 -4.88 2.46 19.42
C ALA A 162 -4.17 1.53 20.41
N GLY A 163 -4.88 0.49 20.88
CA GLY A 163 -4.31 -0.55 21.72
C GLY A 163 -4.39 -1.91 21.02
N ALA A 164 -3.43 -2.79 21.30
CA ALA A 164 -3.42 -4.17 20.80
C ALA A 164 -4.74 -4.90 21.11
N GLY A 165 -5.31 -5.56 20.10
CA GLY A 165 -6.57 -6.32 20.20
C GLY A 165 -7.82 -5.46 20.38
N ARG A 166 -7.69 -4.13 20.41
CA ARG A 166 -8.80 -3.21 20.70
C ARG A 166 -9.18 -2.40 19.47
N MET A 167 -10.47 -2.05 19.41
CA MET A 167 -10.98 -1.07 18.46
C MET A 167 -11.03 0.30 19.13
N ALA A 168 -10.30 1.26 18.58
CA ALA A 168 -10.44 2.68 18.88
C ALA A 168 -11.39 3.30 17.84
N SER A 169 -12.02 4.41 18.21
CA SER A 169 -12.91 5.15 17.32
C SER A 169 -12.52 6.62 17.28
N VAL A 170 -12.54 7.21 16.08
CA VAL A 170 -12.49 8.65 15.85
C VAL A 170 -13.73 9.02 15.06
N GLU A 171 -14.53 9.91 15.61
CA GLU A 171 -15.74 10.42 14.99
C GLU A 171 -15.64 11.94 14.91
N VAL A 172 -15.99 12.47 13.74
CA VAL A 172 -16.02 13.91 13.47
C VAL A 172 -17.38 14.28 12.90
N GLU A 173 -17.87 15.46 13.21
CA GLU A 173 -19.11 16.02 12.67
C GLU A 173 -18.80 17.16 11.69
N LEU A 174 -19.76 17.52 10.82
CA LEU A 174 -19.56 18.61 9.86
C LEU A 174 -19.23 19.96 10.54
N THR A 175 -19.73 20.15 11.77
CA THR A 175 -19.48 21.31 12.63
C THR A 175 -18.04 21.39 13.14
N ASP A 176 -17.28 20.30 13.11
CA ASP A 176 -15.86 20.30 13.48
C ASP A 176 -14.97 20.93 12.39
N PHE A 177 -15.50 21.09 11.18
CA PHE A 177 -14.78 21.59 10.02
C PHE A 177 -14.96 23.10 9.84
N ALA A 178 -13.87 23.85 10.01
CA ALA A 178 -13.84 25.26 9.65
C ALA A 178 -13.78 25.41 8.12
N HIS A 179 -14.55 26.34 7.58
CA HIS A 179 -14.47 26.72 6.17
C HIS A 179 -13.76 28.06 6.07
N GLU A 180 -12.91 28.27 5.06
CA GLU A 180 -12.37 29.60 4.81
C GLU A 180 -13.53 30.56 4.51
N PRO A 181 -13.55 31.77 5.12
CA PRO A 181 -14.55 32.76 4.75
C PRO A 181 -14.34 33.08 3.27
N VAL A 182 -15.32 32.75 2.44
CA VAL A 182 -15.38 33.22 1.05
C VAL A 182 -15.37 34.74 1.14
N ALA A 183 -14.23 35.36 0.85
CA ALA A 183 -14.13 36.80 0.75
C ALA A 183 -15.18 37.22 -0.27
N ALA A 184 -16.27 37.82 0.20
CA ALA A 184 -17.24 38.45 -0.67
C ALA A 184 -16.44 39.44 -1.50
N ILE A 185 -16.22 39.12 -2.77
CA ILE A 185 -15.84 40.10 -3.78
C ILE A 185 -16.99 41.09 -3.81
N ASP A 186 -16.83 42.11 -2.98
CA ASP A 186 -17.58 43.34 -2.99
C ASP A 186 -17.43 43.90 -4.40
N ARG A 187 -18.39 43.57 -5.25
CA ARG A 187 -18.56 44.20 -6.54
C ARG A 187 -19.05 45.61 -6.21
N THR A 188 -18.09 46.50 -5.99
CA THR A 188 -18.28 47.94 -5.94
C THR A 188 -19.01 48.36 -7.20
N GLU A 189 -20.32 48.53 -7.09
CA GLU A 189 -21.12 49.28 -8.04
C GLU A 189 -20.84 50.76 -7.72
N GLU A 190 -19.99 51.40 -8.54
CA GLU A 190 -19.93 52.86 -8.60
C GLU A 190 -21.32 53.41 -8.90
N PRO A 191 -21.72 54.48 -8.20
CA PRO A 191 -21.98 55.67 -8.98
C PRO A 191 -21.32 56.92 -8.39
N SER A 192 -20.51 57.56 -9.23
CA SER A 192 -20.53 58.98 -9.53
C SER A 192 -21.46 59.85 -8.67
N SER A 193 -20.89 60.72 -7.83
CA SER A 193 -21.40 62.07 -7.56
C SER A 193 -20.25 62.94 -7.06
N GLU A 194 -20.07 64.06 -7.73
CA GLU A 194 -19.02 65.06 -7.54
C GLU A 194 -19.19 65.89 -6.25
N GLU A 195 -18.09 66.55 -5.87
CA GLU A 195 -18.04 67.94 -5.39
C GLU A 195 -17.94 68.22 -3.88
N GLY A 196 -16.79 68.79 -3.47
CA GLY A 196 -16.61 69.40 -2.13
C GLY A 196 -15.18 69.46 -1.57
N ALA A 197 -14.41 70.43 -2.05
CA ALA A 197 -13.14 70.99 -1.54
C ALA A 197 -12.61 70.63 -0.11
N SER A 198 -11.36 70.08 -0.09
CA SER A 198 -10.12 70.44 0.68
C SER A 198 -10.15 70.97 2.15
N PRO A 199 -9.01 70.94 2.90
CA PRO A 199 -7.80 70.12 2.83
C PRO A 199 -7.38 69.48 4.18
N THR A 200 -6.43 68.56 4.09
CA THR A 200 -5.76 67.77 5.15
C THR A 200 -4.93 68.63 6.14
N PRO A 201 -4.90 68.29 7.44
CA PRO A 201 -3.73 68.53 8.29
C PRO A 201 -2.88 67.25 8.49
N PRO A 202 -1.58 67.37 8.81
CA PRO A 202 -0.57 66.35 8.54
C PRO A 202 -0.67 65.11 9.44
N ILE A 203 -0.44 63.94 8.85
CA ILE A 203 -0.26 62.66 9.54
C ILE A 203 1.06 62.72 10.33
N GLU A 204 0.95 62.71 11.66
CA GLU A 204 2.06 62.42 12.56
C GLU A 204 2.38 60.92 12.46
N ALA A 205 3.59 60.61 12.01
CA ALA A 205 4.06 59.26 11.76
C ALA A 205 4.29 58.49 13.09
N ALA A 206 3.47 57.46 13.33
CA ALA A 206 3.82 56.42 14.29
C ALA A 206 4.90 55.49 13.67
N PRO A 207 5.91 55.02 14.42
CA PRO A 207 6.98 54.21 13.87
C PRO A 207 6.49 52.82 13.44
N ALA A 208 6.84 52.43 12.22
CA ALA A 208 6.61 51.09 11.67
C ALA A 208 7.37 50.03 12.48
N LYS A 209 6.68 48.93 12.83
CA LYS A 209 7.34 47.70 13.31
C LYS A 209 8.17 47.10 12.15
N PRO A 210 9.37 46.55 12.40
CA PRO A 210 10.14 45.91 11.33
C PRO A 210 9.37 44.70 10.76
N PRO A 211 9.48 44.42 9.46
CA PRO A 211 8.80 43.28 8.84
C PRO A 211 9.32 41.96 9.41
N TYR A 212 8.38 41.08 9.75
CA TYR A 212 8.66 39.69 10.11
C TYR A 212 9.24 38.95 8.89
N LEU A 213 10.45 38.42 9.04
CA LEU A 213 11.01 37.45 8.10
C LEU A 213 10.53 36.06 8.54
N PRO A 214 9.79 35.31 7.72
CA PRO A 214 9.52 33.91 8.03
C PRO A 214 10.83 33.12 8.01
N PRO A 215 11.00 32.09 8.86
CA PRO A 215 12.14 31.20 8.74
C PRO A 215 12.11 30.52 7.37
N THR A 216 13.26 30.52 6.70
CA THR A 216 13.49 29.72 5.49
C THR A 216 13.23 28.26 5.82
N VAL A 217 12.14 27.72 5.28
CA VAL A 217 11.88 26.28 5.28
C VAL A 217 12.96 25.63 4.42
N VAL A 218 13.81 24.83 5.07
CA VAL A 218 14.63 23.85 4.36
C VAL A 218 13.64 22.77 3.92
N GLU A 219 13.34 22.70 2.62
CA GLU A 219 12.66 21.53 2.05
C GLU A 219 13.57 20.31 2.22
N GLU A 220 13.37 19.53 3.27
CA GLU A 220 13.72 18.12 3.22
C GLU A 220 12.72 17.45 2.29
N THR A 221 13.09 17.34 1.01
CA THR A 221 12.39 16.48 0.06
C THR A 221 12.45 15.05 0.59
N SER A 222 11.38 14.62 1.25
CA SER A 222 11.18 13.23 1.66
C SER A 222 11.14 12.36 0.41
N VAL A 223 12.22 11.62 0.18
CA VAL A 223 12.51 10.83 -1.03
C VAL A 223 11.65 9.55 -1.13
N ILE A 224 10.56 9.41 -0.35
CA ILE A 224 9.91 8.09 -0.16
C ILE A 224 8.46 8.02 -0.68
N SER A 225 7.86 9.10 -1.17
CA SER A 225 6.47 9.08 -1.65
C SER A 225 6.34 9.51 -3.12
N ASN A 226 6.77 8.65 -4.06
CA ASN A 226 6.31 8.77 -5.44
C ASN A 226 6.27 7.40 -6.19
N PRO A 227 5.13 6.96 -6.77
CA PRO A 227 4.94 5.65 -7.41
C PRO A 227 5.78 5.37 -8.66
N TRP A 228 6.57 6.31 -9.18
CA TRP A 228 7.45 6.10 -10.33
C TRP A 228 8.83 5.54 -9.96
N PHE A 229 9.20 5.46 -8.67
CA PHE A 229 10.51 4.95 -8.24
C PHE A 229 10.75 3.48 -8.63
N TRP A 230 9.71 2.66 -8.77
CA TRP A 230 9.80 1.27 -9.26
C TRP A 230 9.87 1.14 -10.80
N GLY A 231 9.78 2.25 -11.55
CA GLY A 231 9.72 2.23 -13.01
C GLY A 231 11.07 2.08 -13.74
N THR A 232 12.22 2.09 -13.06
CA THR A 232 13.54 2.16 -13.71
C THR A 232 14.41 0.90 -13.63
N ILE A 233 14.01 -0.14 -12.87
CA ILE A 233 14.77 -1.42 -12.85
C ILE A 233 14.36 -2.36 -14.01
N ALA A 234 13.28 -2.05 -14.74
CA ALA A 234 12.79 -2.88 -15.83
C ALA A 234 13.48 -2.67 -17.21
N PHE A 235 14.55 -1.87 -17.31
CA PHE A 235 15.21 -1.58 -18.60
C PHE A 235 16.63 -2.16 -18.82
N VAL A 236 17.12 -3.08 -17.96
CA VAL A 236 18.46 -3.69 -18.17
C VAL A 236 18.43 -5.18 -18.57
N ALA A 237 17.26 -5.80 -18.75
CA ALA A 237 17.17 -7.20 -19.22
C ALA A 237 17.14 -7.33 -20.76
N ALA A 238 17.90 -6.49 -21.48
CA ALA A 238 18.01 -6.56 -22.94
C ALA A 238 19.48 -6.43 -23.40
N ALA A 239 20.40 -7.23 -22.85
CA ALA A 239 21.64 -7.62 -23.53
C ALA A 239 22.44 -8.69 -22.75
N GLY A 240 22.61 -9.87 -23.36
CA GLY A 240 23.69 -10.82 -23.07
C GLY A 240 23.35 -11.91 -22.05
N ALA A 241 23.73 -13.19 -22.22
CA ALA A 241 24.46 -13.86 -23.28
C ALA A 241 24.20 -15.37 -23.20
N SER A 242 24.49 -16.04 -24.31
CA SER A 242 24.26 -17.43 -24.69
C SER A 242 25.26 -18.45 -24.10
N LEU A 243 24.93 -19.75 -24.25
CA LEU A 243 25.68 -21.00 -24.01
C LEU A 243 25.76 -21.52 -22.55
N ALA A 244 25.62 -22.82 -22.22
CA ALA A 244 25.46 -24.05 -22.99
C ALA A 244 25.22 -25.28 -22.06
N ILE A 245 24.51 -26.29 -22.62
CA ILE A 245 24.68 -27.77 -22.50
C ILE A 245 24.52 -28.47 -21.13
N GLY A 246 23.52 -29.37 -21.05
CA GLY A 246 23.78 -30.80 -20.88
C GLY A 246 23.30 -31.54 -19.60
N LEU A 247 22.16 -32.23 -19.75
CA LEU A 247 21.79 -33.55 -19.17
C LEU A 247 21.81 -33.77 -17.65
N ALA A 248 20.61 -33.95 -17.07
CA ALA A 248 20.19 -35.22 -16.47
C ALA A 248 18.67 -35.20 -16.26
N SER A 249 17.96 -36.01 -17.05
CA SER A 249 16.56 -36.34 -16.81
C SER A 249 16.47 -37.27 -15.61
N GLN A 250 15.82 -36.83 -14.54
CA GLN A 250 15.25 -37.72 -13.55
C GLN A 250 13.74 -37.51 -13.60
N ASP A 251 13.04 -38.53 -14.10
CA ASP A 251 11.59 -38.63 -14.06
C ASP A 251 11.14 -38.57 -12.60
N ALA A 252 10.71 -37.39 -12.17
CA ALA A 252 9.84 -37.22 -11.01
C ALA A 252 8.48 -36.75 -11.55
N ALA A 253 7.44 -37.48 -11.17
CA ALA A 253 6.06 -37.14 -11.50
C ALA A 253 5.74 -35.69 -11.07
N PRO A 254 4.81 -34.99 -11.73
CA PRO A 254 4.43 -33.63 -11.35
C PRO A 254 3.59 -33.68 -10.06
N ASP A 255 4.27 -33.79 -8.93
CA ASP A 255 3.66 -33.52 -7.63
C ASP A 255 3.29 -32.03 -7.60
N ASP A 256 2.05 -31.75 -7.22
CA ASP A 256 1.48 -30.41 -7.06
C ASP A 256 2.11 -29.72 -5.82
N GLU A 257 3.42 -29.45 -5.87
CA GLU A 257 4.20 -29.00 -4.71
C GLU A 257 3.88 -27.57 -4.28
N LEU A 258 3.29 -26.77 -5.17
CA LEU A 258 2.79 -25.42 -4.85
C LEU A 258 1.32 -25.43 -4.39
N GLY A 259 0.59 -26.55 -4.51
CA GLY A 259 -0.83 -26.67 -4.14
C GLY A 259 -1.15 -27.69 -3.03
N SER A 260 -0.32 -28.71 -2.77
CA SER A 260 -0.77 -29.90 -2.01
C SER A 260 0.07 -30.31 -0.78
N THR A 261 1.29 -29.79 -0.62
CA THR A 261 2.19 -30.18 0.49
C THR A 261 1.88 -29.41 1.79
N ARG A 262 2.15 -30.04 2.93
CA ARG A 262 1.88 -29.47 4.26
C ARG A 262 2.73 -28.22 4.47
N PHE A 263 2.10 -27.09 4.79
CA PHE A 263 2.78 -25.78 4.88
C PHE A 263 3.89 -25.71 5.93
N SER A 264 3.95 -26.66 6.87
CA SER A 264 4.95 -26.71 7.94
C SER A 264 6.21 -27.54 7.65
N ASP A 265 6.32 -28.20 6.48
CA ASP A 265 7.46 -29.09 6.24
C ASP A 265 8.81 -28.36 6.05
N TRP A 266 8.81 -27.03 5.89
CA TRP A 266 10.05 -26.24 5.82
C TRP A 266 10.58 -25.75 7.18
N GLU A 267 9.80 -25.91 8.27
CA GLU A 267 10.22 -25.57 9.64
C GLU A 267 11.08 -26.66 10.29
N LYS A 268 11.20 -27.84 9.67
CA LYS A 268 12.09 -28.93 10.08
C LYS A 268 13.47 -28.79 9.45
#